data_AF-A0AAU5WXG4-F1
#
_entry.id   AF-A0AAU5WXG4-F1
#
_cell.length_a   1.000
_cell.length_b   1.000
_cell.length_c   1.000
_cell.angle_alpha   90.00
_cell.angle_beta   90.00
_cell.angle_gamma   90.00
#
_symmetry.space_group_name_H-M   'P 1'
#
loop_
_entity.id
_entity.type
_entity.pdbx_description
1 polymer ?
#
loop_
_entity_poly.entity_id
_entity_poly.type
_entity_poly.pdbx_seq_one_letter_code
_entity_poly.pdbx_strand_id
1 'polypeptide(L)'
;MTDTEARRPDGTVGVAAVAGTGTGVIVDVAGTTDVIARLHAEPHAAPDAILNPYLVDGLWTLGGPTGMTGGAVAALAGLTGGDPGLAGAGDLPAGSDGLLVLPSLTGSRFPDQCPAERGAL
;
A
#
# COMPACT_ATOMS: atom_id res chain seq x y z
N MET A 1 -19.43 27.89 -15.39
CA MET A 1 -19.13 27.08 -14.19
C MET A 1 -18.20 25.99 -14.66
N THR A 2 -16.90 26.19 -14.49
CA THR A 2 -15.86 25.27 -14.99
C THR A 2 -15.82 24.05 -14.10
N ASP A 3 -16.28 22.93 -14.65
CA ASP A 3 -16.15 21.60 -14.07
C ASP A 3 -14.65 21.32 -13.88
N THR A 4 -14.21 21.43 -12.63
CA THR A 4 -12.87 21.01 -12.22
C THR A 4 -13.08 19.63 -11.64
N GLU A 5 -12.84 18.60 -12.46
CA GLU A 5 -12.70 17.24 -11.93
C GLU A 5 -11.68 17.32 -10.79
N ALA A 6 -12.15 17.17 -9.56
CA ALA A 6 -11.29 17.15 -8.40
C ALA A 6 -10.35 15.96 -8.58
N ARG A 7 -9.09 16.24 -8.94
CA ARG A 7 -8.06 15.21 -9.09
C ARG A 7 -7.80 14.64 -7.70
N ARG A 8 -8.37 13.48 -7.43
CA ARG A 8 -8.21 12.79 -6.16
C ARG A 8 -7.02 11.83 -6.25
N PRO A 9 -6.23 11.68 -5.18
CA PRO A 9 -5.20 10.64 -5.15
C PRO A 9 -5.82 9.28 -5.46
N ASP A 10 -5.22 8.53 -6.37
CA ASP A 10 -5.65 7.20 -6.80
C ASP A 10 -5.81 6.23 -5.62
N GLY A 11 -4.90 6.28 -4.65
CA GLY A 11 -4.98 5.51 -3.41
C GLY A 11 -6.27 5.77 -2.61
N THR A 12 -6.70 7.04 -2.48
CA THR A 12 -7.94 7.39 -1.78
C THR A 12 -9.18 6.91 -2.55
N VAL A 13 -9.13 6.92 -3.89
CA VAL A 13 -10.20 6.37 -4.72
C VAL A 13 -10.28 4.85 -4.62
N GLY A 14 -9.13 4.16 -4.61
CA GLY A 14 -9.06 2.71 -4.41
C GLY A 14 -9.61 2.29 -3.05
N VAL A 15 -9.21 2.99 -1.98
CA VAL A 15 -9.76 2.80 -0.63
C VAL A 15 -11.28 2.95 -0.64
N ALA A 16 -11.79 3.92 -1.39
CA ALA A 16 -13.21 4.18 -1.43
C ALA A 16 -14.06 3.16 -2.14
N ALA A 17 -13.54 2.59 -3.22
CA ALA A 17 -14.20 1.52 -3.94
C ALA A 17 -14.48 0.31 -3.02
N VAL A 18 -13.64 0.11 -1.99
CA VAL A 18 -13.76 -1.00 -1.04
C VAL A 18 -14.51 -0.59 0.23
N ALA A 19 -14.11 0.50 0.87
CA ALA A 19 -14.66 0.90 2.17
C ALA A 19 -16.04 1.56 2.08
N GLY A 20 -16.37 2.20 0.95
CA GLY A 20 -17.57 3.04 0.84
C GLY A 20 -17.54 4.15 1.89
N THR A 21 -18.36 4.06 2.93
CA THR A 21 -18.36 4.98 4.09
C THR A 21 -18.04 4.29 5.41
N GLY A 22 -17.66 3.01 5.37
CA GLY A 22 -17.41 2.20 6.56
C GLY A 22 -16.13 2.58 7.27
N THR A 23 -16.25 2.97 8.54
CA THR A 23 -15.10 3.28 9.43
C THR A 23 -14.59 2.05 10.20
N GLY A 24 -15.26 0.90 10.07
CA GLY A 24 -14.92 -0.34 10.77
C GLY A 24 -13.90 -1.23 10.05
N VAL A 25 -13.38 -0.80 8.90
CA VAL A 25 -12.49 -1.60 8.05
C VAL A 25 -11.17 -0.89 7.79
N ILE A 26 -10.11 -1.68 7.63
CA ILE A 26 -8.83 -1.25 7.06
C ILE A 26 -8.81 -1.76 5.63
N VAL A 27 -8.49 -0.90 4.69
CA VAL A 27 -8.34 -1.27 3.27
C VAL A 27 -6.86 -1.28 2.93
N ASP A 28 -6.44 -2.35 2.28
CA ASP A 28 -5.16 -2.47 1.62
C ASP A 28 -5.41 -2.54 0.10
N VAL A 29 -4.93 -1.53 -0.62
CA VAL A 29 -5.01 -1.46 -2.08
C VAL A 29 -3.65 -1.84 -2.63
N ALA A 30 -3.51 -3.10 -3.02
CA ALA A 30 -2.24 -3.65 -3.47
C ALA A 30 -2.01 -3.59 -4.98
N GLY A 31 -0.80 -3.21 -5.39
CA GLY A 31 -0.41 -3.02 -6.79
C GLY A 31 1.10 -3.06 -7.01
N THR A 32 1.66 -2.11 -7.79
CA THR A 32 3.13 -1.93 -7.85
C THR A 32 3.69 -1.54 -6.49
N THR A 33 2.96 -0.67 -5.81
CA THR A 33 3.10 -0.31 -4.39
C THR A 33 1.74 -0.45 -3.74
N ASP A 34 1.69 -0.48 -2.41
CA ASP A 34 0.43 -0.60 -1.69
C ASP A 34 0.05 0.71 -0.98
N VAL A 35 -1.24 0.85 -0.72
CA VAL A 35 -1.81 1.90 0.14
C VAL A 35 -2.67 1.22 1.19
N ILE A 36 -2.31 1.43 2.46
CA ILE A 36 -3.11 0.98 3.60
C ILE A 36 -3.80 2.20 4.20
N ALA A 37 -5.12 2.15 4.38
CA ALA A 37 -5.84 3.23 5.03
C ALA A 37 -7.11 2.76 5.74
N ARG A 38 -7.54 3.54 6.72
CA ARG A 38 -8.83 3.42 7.41
C ARG A 38 -9.57 4.74 7.36
N LEU A 39 -10.91 4.68 7.36
CA LEU A 39 -11.77 5.85 7.44
C LEU A 39 -12.04 6.25 8.90
N HIS A 40 -12.03 7.54 9.15
CA HIS A 40 -12.34 8.15 10.45
C HIS A 40 -13.38 9.28 10.27
N ALA A 41 -14.29 9.41 11.24
CA ALA A 41 -15.31 10.47 11.25
C ALA A 41 -14.79 11.82 11.78
N GLU A 42 -13.56 11.83 12.30
CA GLU A 42 -12.89 13.02 12.81
C GLU A 42 -11.43 12.99 12.39
N PRO A 43 -10.83 14.14 12.08
CA PRO A 43 -9.40 14.21 11.79
C PRO A 43 -8.62 13.89 13.07
N HIS A 44 -7.88 12.79 13.06
CA HIS A 44 -7.02 12.40 14.17
C HIS A 44 -5.55 12.59 13.78
N ALA A 45 -4.75 13.17 14.67
CA ALA A 45 -3.31 13.26 14.48
C ALA A 45 -2.68 11.89 14.71
N ALA A 46 -2.02 11.34 13.68
CA ALA A 46 -1.14 10.20 13.85
C ALA A 46 0.22 10.55 13.21
N PRO A 47 1.30 10.62 13.99
CA PRO A 47 2.57 11.18 13.54
C PRO A 47 3.18 10.39 12.38
N ASP A 48 2.92 9.07 12.33
CA ASP A 48 3.51 8.18 11.34
C ASP A 48 2.59 7.96 10.13
N ALA A 49 1.36 8.47 10.15
CA ALA A 49 0.37 8.29 9.10
C ALA A 49 0.01 9.60 8.39
N ILE A 50 -0.35 9.48 7.12
CA ILE A 50 -0.89 10.56 6.32
C ILE A 50 -2.40 10.64 6.58
N LEU A 51 -2.85 11.81 7.02
CA LEU A 51 -4.25 12.16 7.13
C LEU A 51 -4.68 12.91 5.87
N ASN A 52 -5.69 12.40 5.16
CA ASN A 52 -6.27 13.06 4.00
C ASN A 52 -7.79 13.22 4.14
N PRO A 53 -8.39 14.28 3.59
CA PRO A 53 -9.83 14.35 3.41
C PRO A 53 -10.33 13.20 2.54
N TYR A 54 -11.47 12.63 2.89
CA TYR A 54 -12.10 11.58 2.11
C TYR A 54 -13.09 12.14 1.07
N LEU A 55 -13.61 11.27 0.21
CA LEU A 55 -14.61 11.60 -0.82
C LEU A 55 -15.93 12.13 -0.28
N VAL A 56 -16.26 11.73 0.95
CA VAL A 56 -17.50 12.08 1.63
C VAL A 56 -17.18 13.08 2.73
N ASP A 57 -17.88 14.19 2.73
CA ASP A 57 -17.70 15.26 3.71
C ASP A 57 -17.81 14.73 5.14
N GLY A 58 -16.92 15.19 6.01
CA GLY A 58 -16.82 14.75 7.40
C GLY A 58 -16.08 13.43 7.60
N LEU A 59 -15.64 12.75 6.54
CA LEU A 59 -14.78 11.58 6.64
C LEU A 59 -13.34 11.89 6.23
N TRP A 60 -12.42 11.13 6.82
CA TRP A 60 -10.99 11.26 6.65
C TRP A 60 -10.37 9.90 6.43
N THR A 61 -9.33 9.80 5.60
CA THR A 61 -8.48 8.61 5.53
C THR A 61 -7.24 8.83 6.37
N LEU A 62 -6.88 7.82 7.16
CA LEU A 62 -5.65 7.76 7.92
C LEU A 62 -4.88 6.50 7.52
N GLY A 63 -3.63 6.66 7.16
CA GLY A 63 -2.75 5.57 6.73
C GLY A 63 -1.70 6.10 5.79
N GLY A 64 -1.28 5.32 4.79
CA GLY A 64 -0.33 5.85 3.83
C GLY A 64 0.07 4.86 2.77
N PRO A 65 0.76 5.36 1.74
CA PRO A 65 1.38 4.50 0.77
C PRO A 65 2.59 3.83 1.44
N THR A 66 2.68 2.51 1.36
CA THR A 66 3.70 1.70 2.03
C THR A 66 4.93 1.58 1.10
N GLY A 67 5.51 0.40 0.94
CA GLY A 67 6.62 0.14 0.03
C GLY A 67 6.18 -0.43 -1.31
N MET A 68 7.14 -1.03 -1.99
CA MET A 68 6.88 -1.85 -3.17
C MET A 68 6.41 -3.23 -2.78
N THR A 69 5.50 -3.76 -3.58
CA THR A 69 4.85 -5.06 -3.38
C THR A 69 4.90 -5.84 -4.68
N GLY A 70 3.90 -5.72 -5.56
CA GLY A 70 3.95 -6.31 -6.89
C GLY A 70 5.14 -5.82 -7.72
N GLY A 71 5.57 -4.57 -7.51
CA GLY A 71 6.79 -4.03 -8.13
C GLY A 71 8.06 -4.74 -7.66
N ALA A 72 8.14 -5.13 -6.39
CA ALA A 72 9.27 -5.90 -5.87
C ALA A 72 9.28 -7.34 -6.39
N VAL A 73 8.12 -7.98 -6.49
CA VAL A 73 7.98 -9.31 -7.12
C VAL A 73 8.43 -9.27 -8.58
N ALA A 74 7.95 -8.29 -9.35
CA ALA A 74 8.34 -8.11 -10.74
C ALA A 74 9.85 -7.84 -10.90
N ALA A 75 10.43 -7.02 -10.02
CA ALA A 75 11.86 -6.74 -10.04
C ALA A 75 12.69 -7.98 -9.70
N LEU A 76 12.31 -8.75 -8.69
CA LEU A 76 13.00 -9.98 -8.31
C LEU A 76 12.93 -11.02 -9.44
N ALA A 77 11.76 -11.22 -10.03
CA ALA A 77 11.59 -12.09 -11.18
C ALA A 77 12.49 -11.68 -12.36
N GLY A 78 12.58 -10.37 -12.64
CA GLY A 78 13.48 -9.84 -13.67
C GLY A 78 14.97 -10.10 -13.40
N LEU A 79 15.39 -10.11 -12.12
CA LEU A 79 16.78 -10.39 -11.73
C LEU A 79 17.11 -11.89 -11.75
N THR A 80 16.17 -12.75 -11.37
CA THR A 80 16.38 -14.21 -11.30
C THR A 80 16.06 -14.93 -12.61
N GLY A 81 15.42 -14.24 -13.57
CA GLY A 81 14.81 -14.88 -14.73
C GLY A 81 13.56 -15.70 -14.37
N GLY A 82 12.99 -15.47 -13.18
CA GLY A 82 11.79 -16.15 -12.69
C GLY A 82 10.49 -15.62 -13.29
N ASP A 83 9.40 -16.32 -13.00
CA ASP A 83 8.03 -15.87 -13.28
C ASP A 83 7.51 -15.06 -12.07
N PRO A 84 7.00 -13.82 -12.26
CA PRO A 84 6.36 -13.08 -11.18
C PRO A 84 5.00 -13.67 -10.75
N GLY A 85 4.47 -14.65 -11.48
CA GLY A 85 3.29 -15.41 -11.12
C GLY A 85 3.48 -16.31 -9.89
N LEU A 86 2.36 -16.79 -9.33
CA LEU A 86 2.35 -17.67 -8.15
C LEU A 86 2.53 -19.16 -8.49
N ALA A 87 2.91 -19.50 -9.73
CA ALA A 87 3.05 -20.88 -10.15
C ALA A 87 4.13 -21.59 -9.31
N GLY A 88 3.75 -22.67 -8.64
CA GLY A 88 4.63 -23.43 -7.74
C GLY A 88 4.85 -22.79 -6.35
N ALA A 89 4.36 -21.58 -6.09
CA ALA A 89 4.48 -20.96 -4.76
C ALA A 89 3.72 -21.75 -3.68
N GLY A 90 2.62 -22.41 -4.05
CA GLY A 90 1.84 -23.26 -3.14
C GLY A 90 2.52 -24.57 -2.73
N ASP A 91 3.58 -24.97 -3.44
CA ASP A 91 4.37 -26.17 -3.12
C ASP A 91 5.48 -25.86 -2.09
N LEU A 92 5.74 -24.58 -1.83
CA LEU A 92 6.70 -24.14 -0.83
C LEU A 92 6.08 -24.19 0.58
N PRO A 93 6.84 -24.58 1.61
CA PRO A 93 6.35 -24.51 2.98
C PRO A 93 6.07 -23.07 3.37
N ALA A 94 5.03 -22.86 4.19
CA ALA A 94 4.74 -21.54 4.76
C ALA A 94 5.98 -21.01 5.51
N GLY A 95 6.37 -19.78 5.23
CA GLY A 95 7.59 -19.17 5.77
C GLY A 95 8.87 -19.51 5.00
N SER A 96 8.79 -20.24 3.88
CA SER A 96 9.91 -20.48 2.95
C SER A 96 11.18 -21.02 3.64
N ASP A 97 11.02 -21.94 4.58
CA ASP A 97 12.12 -22.50 5.41
C ASP A 97 13.00 -21.45 6.11
N GLY A 98 12.41 -20.29 6.43
CA GLY A 98 13.10 -19.20 7.12
C GLY A 98 13.78 -18.19 6.19
N LEU A 99 13.63 -18.32 4.87
CA LEU A 99 14.05 -17.27 3.93
C LEU A 99 13.22 -16.00 4.17
N LEU A 100 13.91 -14.87 4.36
CA LEU A 100 13.29 -13.57 4.54
C LEU A 100 13.56 -12.70 3.32
N VAL A 101 12.54 -12.00 2.84
CA VAL A 101 12.69 -11.04 1.74
C VAL A 101 12.27 -9.67 2.25
N LEU A 102 13.17 -8.69 2.18
CA LEU A 102 12.85 -7.29 2.37
C LEU A 102 12.62 -6.63 1.00
N PRO A 103 11.38 -6.26 0.63
CA PRO A 103 11.06 -5.81 -0.73
C PRO A 103 11.42 -4.34 -1.01
N SER A 104 12.00 -3.63 -0.04
CA SER A 104 12.27 -2.18 -0.08
C SER A 104 13.42 -1.80 -1.04
N LEU A 105 13.27 -1.89 -2.36
CA LEU A 105 14.38 -1.55 -3.29
C LEU A 105 14.68 -0.04 -3.39
N THR A 106 13.73 0.83 -3.03
CA THR A 106 13.86 2.29 -3.14
C THR A 106 13.57 3.03 -1.82
N GLY A 107 13.77 2.36 -0.68
CA GLY A 107 13.34 2.85 0.63
C GLY A 107 11.90 2.48 0.98
N SER A 108 11.53 2.70 2.24
CA SER A 108 10.18 2.54 2.76
C SER A 108 9.50 3.89 2.99
N ARG A 109 8.16 3.87 2.97
CA ARG A 109 7.31 5.04 3.26
C ARG A 109 6.51 4.74 4.52
N PHE A 110 5.19 4.62 4.46
CA PHE A 110 4.39 4.29 5.63
C PHE A 110 4.76 2.90 6.21
N PRO A 111 4.96 2.74 7.53
CA PRO A 111 4.94 3.78 8.57
C PRO A 111 6.29 4.48 8.85
N ASP A 112 7.43 3.82 8.57
CA ASP A 112 8.73 4.21 9.14
C ASP A 112 9.46 5.35 8.41
N GLN A 113 9.06 5.66 7.17
CA GLN A 113 9.61 6.70 6.30
C GLN A 113 11.15 6.66 6.22
N CYS A 114 11.72 5.54 5.76
CA CYS A 114 13.17 5.38 5.64
C CYS A 114 13.62 5.32 4.16
N PRO A 115 14.01 6.46 3.53
CA PRO A 115 14.52 6.48 2.16
C PRO A 115 15.85 5.72 1.97
N ALA A 116 16.57 5.48 3.06
CA ALA A 116 17.85 4.77 3.05
C ALA A 116 17.67 3.24 3.08
N GLU A 117 16.47 2.73 3.38
CA GLU A 117 16.22 1.29 3.42
C GLU A 117 16.43 0.65 2.04
N ARG A 118 16.99 -0.56 2.03
CA ARG A 118 17.27 -1.32 0.82
C ARG A 118 16.78 -2.75 1.00
N GLY A 119 16.49 -3.41 -0.12
CA GLY A 119 16.05 -4.80 -0.11
C GLY A 119 17.16 -5.78 0.26
N ALA A 120 16.76 -6.94 0.77
CA ALA A 120 17.63 -8.03 1.18
C ALA A 120 16.93 -9.38 1.02
N LEU A 121 17.74 -10.45 0.96
CA LEU A 121 17.36 -11.86 0.97
C LEU A 121 18.07 -12.58 2.13
#